data_AF-A0A4C1Z2Z2-F1
#
_entry.id   AF-A0A4C1Z2Z2-F1
#
_cell.length_a   1.000
_cell.length_b   1.000
_cell.length_c   1.000
_cell.angle_alpha   90.00
_cell.angle_beta   90.00
_cell.angle_gamma   90.00
#
_symmetry.space_group_name_H-M   'P 1'
#
loop_
_entity.id
_entity.type
_entity.pdbx_description
1 polymer ?
#
loop_
_entity_poly.entity_id
_entity_poly.type
_entity_poly.pdbx_seq_one_letter_code
_entity_poly.pdbx_strand_id
1 'polypeptide(L)'
;MPPTPRSATTSSHPPSRKKKSNKINFPLLIYGSSVGWMSPMTLILQSDESPRGRPFTDEEISWMASAPFITSVPAVIIFGFVVDKFGRKISLLLCTAQFLGCWTIKLSSHEFGALVTARSLVGVGIAGCYVVTPLYTNEISDSTIRGALGTLTVLSQTIGNLLLYIVGGMFSYRSCLWFSLSLPIAHMLLAVTIPESPAYLIRKGKKAEANRVVALLRCRDEYDPLVLREMDNLNQEQIQENKKFALKDIR
;
A
#
# COMPACT_ATOMS: atom_id res chain seq x y z
N MET A 1 38.95 24.52 53.42
CA MET A 1 37.87 23.82 52.68
C MET A 1 37.39 24.72 51.56
N PRO A 2 37.77 24.47 50.30
CA PRO A 2 37.22 25.14 49.12
C PRO A 2 35.98 24.38 48.58
N PRO A 3 35.10 25.03 47.80
CA PRO A 3 33.75 24.56 47.53
C PRO A 3 33.67 23.47 46.45
N THR A 4 32.65 22.65 46.55
CA THR A 4 32.23 21.63 45.58
C THR A 4 31.79 22.24 44.25
N PRO A 5 32.19 21.69 43.09
CA PRO A 5 31.59 22.05 41.82
C PRO A 5 30.29 21.28 41.59
N ARG A 6 29.18 22.01 41.46
CA ARG A 6 27.90 21.53 40.95
C ARG A 6 27.97 21.28 39.43
N SER A 7 27.32 20.19 39.03
CA SER A 7 26.56 19.99 37.79
C SER A 7 27.22 20.29 36.44
N ALA A 8 27.63 19.23 35.75
CA ALA A 8 27.62 19.19 34.29
C ALA A 8 26.28 18.62 33.80
N THR A 9 25.31 19.50 33.60
CA THR A 9 24.28 19.36 32.55
C THR A 9 24.96 19.90 31.27
N THR A 10 24.83 19.42 30.03
CA THR A 10 23.78 18.77 29.26
C THR A 10 24.45 18.17 28.01
N SER A 11 24.17 16.92 27.63
CA SER A 11 24.25 16.50 26.21
C SER A 11 22.85 16.14 25.72
N SER A 12 21.97 17.12 25.75
CA SER A 12 20.66 17.02 25.11
C SER A 12 20.85 17.19 23.61
N HIS A 13 21.28 16.14 22.92
CA HIS A 13 20.93 16.04 21.50
C HIS A 13 19.39 16.00 21.44
N PRO A 14 18.73 16.95 20.76
CA PRO A 14 17.30 16.85 20.59
C PRO A 14 17.04 15.59 19.75
N PRO A 15 16.07 14.73 20.11
CA PRO A 15 15.65 13.68 19.21
C PRO A 15 15.09 14.38 17.98
N SER A 16 15.84 14.35 16.88
CA SER A 16 15.37 14.81 15.58
C SER A 16 14.05 14.09 15.33
N ARG A 17 12.95 14.86 15.35
CA ARG A 17 11.59 14.37 15.17
C ARG A 17 11.42 14.01 13.70
N LYS A 18 12.07 12.92 13.29
CA LYS A 18 12.13 12.48 11.90
C LYS A 18 10.75 11.93 11.54
N LYS A 19 10.07 12.67 10.65
CA LYS A 19 8.74 12.35 10.12
C LYS A 19 8.74 10.90 9.61
N LYS A 20 8.17 9.98 10.37
CA LYS A 20 7.85 8.63 9.87
C LYS A 20 6.85 8.81 8.75
N SER A 21 7.32 8.60 7.53
CA SER A 21 6.61 8.92 6.30
C SER A 21 5.51 7.88 6.07
N ASN A 22 4.25 8.22 6.37
CA ASN A 22 3.04 7.39 6.18
C ASN A 22 2.70 7.04 4.71
N LYS A 23 3.63 7.26 3.77
CA LYS A 23 3.46 7.04 2.33
C LYS A 23 3.11 5.59 1.97
N ILE A 24 3.50 4.64 2.80
CA ILE A 24 3.30 3.19 2.56
C ILE A 24 1.82 2.79 2.57
N ASN A 25 0.99 3.49 3.36
CA ASN A 25 -0.43 3.12 3.51
C ASN A 25 -1.35 3.79 2.49
N PHE A 26 -0.81 4.63 1.62
CA PHE A 26 -1.60 5.38 0.65
C PHE A 26 -2.33 4.49 -0.38
N PRO A 27 -1.77 3.35 -0.86
CA PRO A 27 -2.52 2.37 -1.65
C PRO A 27 -3.76 1.82 -0.94
N LEU A 28 -3.69 1.63 0.37
CA LEU A 28 -4.82 1.14 1.17
C LEU A 28 -5.91 2.19 1.31
N LEU A 29 -5.52 3.47 1.39
CA LEU A 29 -6.47 4.58 1.33
C LEU A 29 -7.23 4.58 -0.01
N ILE A 30 -6.51 4.47 -1.13
CA ILE A 30 -7.12 4.40 -2.48
C ILE A 30 -8.04 3.18 -2.60
N TYR A 31 -7.61 2.04 -2.07
CA TYR A 31 -8.43 0.84 -2.01
C TYR A 31 -9.71 1.07 -1.20
N GLY A 32 -9.60 1.63 0.01
CA GLY A 32 -10.74 1.97 0.86
C GLY A 32 -11.74 2.88 0.14
N SER A 33 -11.24 3.90 -0.56
CA SER A 33 -12.05 4.77 -1.41
C SER A 33 -12.76 4.00 -2.54
N SER A 34 -12.06 3.08 -3.20
CA SER A 34 -12.62 2.27 -4.28
C SER A 34 -13.72 1.31 -3.81
N VAL A 35 -13.67 0.85 -2.56
CA VAL A 35 -14.74 0.06 -1.93
C VAL A 35 -15.89 0.97 -1.53
N GLY A 36 -15.61 2.06 -0.84
CA GLY A 36 -16.62 2.98 -0.33
C GLY A 36 -17.46 3.66 -1.38
N TRP A 37 -16.91 3.83 -2.57
CA TRP A 37 -17.62 4.40 -3.72
C TRP A 37 -18.95 3.69 -4.03
N MET A 38 -19.07 2.37 -3.85
CA MET A 38 -20.32 1.67 -4.18
C MET A 38 -21.50 2.17 -3.35
N SER A 39 -21.32 2.49 -2.06
CA SER A 39 -22.45 2.78 -1.16
C SER A 39 -23.29 4.00 -1.59
N PRO A 40 -22.73 5.21 -1.75
CA PRO A 40 -23.52 6.36 -2.20
C PRO A 40 -23.87 6.26 -3.69
N MET A 41 -23.04 5.60 -4.50
CA MET A 41 -23.22 5.59 -5.96
C MET A 41 -24.28 4.60 -6.41
N THR A 42 -24.52 3.50 -5.68
CA THR A 42 -25.62 2.59 -6.00
C THR A 42 -26.96 3.33 -6.01
N LEU A 43 -27.19 4.25 -5.07
CA LEU A 43 -28.42 5.05 -5.03
C LEU A 43 -28.59 5.91 -6.30
N ILE A 44 -27.51 6.49 -6.80
CA ILE A 44 -27.51 7.30 -8.04
C ILE A 44 -27.62 6.43 -9.28
N LEU A 45 -26.99 5.25 -9.29
CA LEU A 45 -27.03 4.33 -10.43
C LEU A 45 -28.41 3.68 -10.58
N GLN A 46 -29.14 3.48 -9.49
CA GLN A 46 -30.49 2.91 -9.50
C GLN A 46 -31.58 3.98 -9.61
N SER A 47 -31.24 5.27 -9.57
CA SER A 47 -32.22 6.35 -9.77
C SER A 47 -32.44 6.65 -11.24
N ASP A 48 -33.52 7.39 -11.53
CA ASP A 48 -33.81 7.91 -12.87
C ASP A 48 -32.75 8.91 -13.37
N GLU A 49 -31.95 9.47 -12.45
CA GLU A 49 -30.80 10.34 -12.75
C GLU A 49 -29.51 9.56 -13.06
N SER A 50 -29.63 8.24 -13.30
CA SER A 50 -28.51 7.40 -13.66
C SER A 50 -27.72 8.00 -14.83
N PRO A 51 -26.38 8.12 -14.71
CA PRO A 51 -25.52 8.63 -15.78
C PRO A 51 -25.59 7.82 -17.09
N ARG A 52 -26.14 6.60 -17.04
CA ARG A 52 -26.35 5.73 -18.21
C ARG A 52 -27.66 6.06 -18.96
N GLY A 53 -28.50 6.92 -18.42
CA GLY A 53 -29.83 7.25 -18.96
C GLY A 53 -30.91 6.21 -18.65
N ARG A 54 -30.56 5.11 -17.98
CA ARG A 54 -31.52 4.16 -17.40
C ARG A 54 -31.06 3.69 -16.01
N PRO A 55 -32.00 3.42 -15.09
CA PRO A 55 -31.70 2.77 -13.82
C PRO A 55 -31.02 1.41 -14.01
N PHE A 56 -30.08 1.11 -13.13
CA PHE A 56 -29.48 -0.22 -13.01
C PHE A 56 -30.40 -1.17 -12.23
N THR A 57 -30.47 -2.42 -12.67
CA THR A 57 -31.23 -3.45 -11.93
C THR A 57 -30.46 -3.94 -10.69
N ASP A 58 -31.16 -4.50 -9.72
CA ASP A 58 -30.54 -5.11 -8.53
C ASP A 58 -29.55 -6.22 -8.91
N GLU A 59 -29.82 -6.96 -9.99
CA GLU A 59 -28.92 -7.97 -10.53
C GLU A 59 -27.63 -7.35 -11.09
N GLU A 60 -27.73 -6.26 -11.87
CA GLU A 60 -26.56 -5.54 -12.38
C GLU A 60 -25.69 -5.01 -11.22
N ILE A 61 -26.31 -4.43 -10.17
CA ILE A 61 -25.60 -3.97 -8.98
C ILE A 61 -24.94 -5.12 -8.21
N SER A 62 -25.63 -6.26 -8.07
CA SER A 62 -25.11 -7.45 -7.39
C SER A 62 -23.88 -8.03 -8.10
N TRP A 63 -23.90 -8.07 -9.43
CA TRP A 63 -22.72 -8.45 -10.22
C TRP A 63 -21.57 -7.46 -10.05
N MET A 64 -21.83 -6.15 -10.05
CA MET A 64 -20.82 -5.12 -9.81
C MET A 64 -20.21 -5.19 -8.40
N ALA A 65 -21.01 -5.57 -7.41
CA ALA A 65 -20.58 -5.71 -6.03
C ALA A 65 -19.72 -6.97 -5.81
N SER A 66 -20.05 -8.08 -6.49
CA SER A 66 -19.36 -9.37 -6.35
C SER A 66 -18.08 -9.49 -7.19
N ALA A 67 -18.01 -8.82 -8.35
CA ALA A 67 -16.86 -8.90 -9.27
C ALA A 67 -15.47 -8.68 -8.64
N PRO A 68 -15.25 -7.71 -7.72
CA PRO A 68 -13.94 -7.54 -7.07
C PRO A 68 -13.52 -8.75 -6.24
N PHE A 69 -14.45 -9.45 -5.61
CA PHE A 69 -14.15 -10.61 -4.76
C PHE A 69 -13.85 -11.84 -5.60
N ILE A 70 -14.56 -12.04 -6.71
CA ILE A 70 -14.28 -13.13 -7.65
C ILE A 70 -12.87 -12.97 -8.25
N THR A 71 -12.51 -11.73 -8.63
CA THR A 71 -11.22 -11.44 -9.26
C THR A 71 -10.06 -11.36 -8.28
N SER A 72 -10.29 -11.09 -6.99
CA SER A 72 -9.21 -11.02 -6.00
C SER A 72 -8.59 -12.40 -5.72
N VAL A 73 -9.39 -13.48 -5.73
CA VAL A 73 -8.91 -14.85 -5.44
C VAL A 73 -7.73 -15.27 -6.33
N PRO A 74 -7.84 -15.28 -7.68
CA PRO A 74 -6.69 -15.61 -8.52
C PRO A 74 -5.59 -14.55 -8.45
N ALA A 75 -5.94 -13.28 -8.22
CA ALA A 75 -4.98 -12.20 -8.14
C ALA A 75 -4.03 -12.31 -6.94
N VAL A 76 -4.45 -12.89 -5.81
CA VAL A 76 -3.57 -13.11 -4.64
C VAL A 76 -2.38 -13.99 -5.03
N ILE A 77 -2.61 -15.07 -5.78
CA ILE A 77 -1.57 -15.97 -6.26
C ILE A 77 -0.62 -15.23 -7.19
N ILE A 78 -1.16 -14.47 -8.14
CA ILE A 78 -0.38 -13.66 -9.10
C ILE A 78 0.51 -12.68 -8.34
N PHE A 79 -0.02 -11.94 -7.37
CA PHE A 79 0.75 -10.97 -6.60
C PHE A 79 1.82 -11.62 -5.72
N GLY A 80 1.61 -12.86 -5.25
CA GLY A 80 2.65 -13.65 -4.60
C GLY A 80 3.87 -13.88 -5.49
N PHE A 81 3.67 -14.17 -6.78
CA PHE A 81 4.78 -14.28 -7.73
C PHE A 81 5.38 -12.93 -8.11
N VAL A 82 4.54 -11.91 -8.30
CA VAL A 82 4.97 -10.57 -8.71
C VAL A 82 5.86 -9.92 -7.64
N VAL A 83 5.48 -10.03 -6.37
CA VAL A 83 6.23 -9.41 -5.26
C VAL A 83 7.62 -10.01 -5.08
N ASP A 84 7.76 -11.30 -5.34
CA ASP A 84 9.02 -12.01 -5.27
C ASP A 84 9.91 -11.80 -6.49
N LYS A 85 9.31 -11.69 -7.68
CA LYS A 85 10.06 -11.52 -8.93
C LYS A 85 10.53 -10.08 -9.11
N PHE A 86 9.63 -9.12 -8.93
CA PHE A 86 9.82 -7.70 -9.26
C PHE A 86 10.08 -6.80 -8.05
N GLY A 87 9.81 -7.27 -6.84
CA GLY A 87 10.02 -6.50 -5.61
C GLY A 87 8.75 -5.82 -5.11
N ARG A 88 8.84 -5.22 -3.93
CA ARG A 88 7.68 -4.69 -3.21
C ARG A 88 7.28 -3.34 -3.78
N LYS A 89 8.24 -2.46 -4.11
CA LYS A 89 7.97 -1.15 -4.71
C LYS A 89 7.23 -1.25 -6.03
N ILE A 90 7.73 -2.09 -6.96
CA ILE A 90 7.09 -2.27 -8.28
C ILE A 90 5.69 -2.85 -8.11
N SER A 91 5.51 -3.79 -7.18
CA SER A 91 4.19 -4.36 -6.90
C SER A 91 3.20 -3.30 -6.38
N LEU A 92 3.61 -2.40 -5.49
CA LEU A 92 2.76 -1.28 -5.04
C LEU A 92 2.38 -0.32 -6.17
N LEU A 93 3.31 -0.04 -7.08
CA LEU A 93 3.04 0.78 -8.28
C LEU A 93 2.04 0.09 -9.21
N LEU A 94 2.17 -1.21 -9.41
CA LEU A 94 1.22 -2.00 -10.20
C LEU A 94 -0.19 -1.98 -9.59
N CYS A 95 -0.32 -2.13 -8.26
CA CYS A 95 -1.62 -1.98 -7.57
C CYS A 95 -2.22 -0.59 -7.85
N THR A 96 -1.41 0.45 -7.74
CA THR A 96 -1.86 1.83 -7.96
C THR A 96 -2.29 2.07 -9.40
N ALA A 97 -1.55 1.53 -10.36
CA ALA A 97 -1.88 1.61 -11.78
C ALA A 97 -3.22 0.93 -12.08
N GLN A 98 -3.56 -0.17 -11.39
CA GLN A 98 -4.86 -0.83 -11.54
C GLN A 98 -6.01 0.05 -11.03
N PHE A 99 -5.82 0.73 -9.90
CA PHE A 99 -6.82 1.70 -9.42
C PHE A 99 -6.97 2.88 -10.40
N LEU A 100 -5.87 3.37 -10.97
CA LEU A 100 -5.92 4.39 -12.03
C LEU A 100 -6.73 3.92 -13.25
N GLY A 101 -6.49 2.68 -13.70
CA GLY A 101 -7.27 2.03 -14.77
C GLY A 101 -8.75 1.91 -14.43
N CYS A 102 -9.08 1.51 -13.21
CA CYS A 102 -10.47 1.45 -12.73
C CYS A 102 -11.18 2.81 -12.84
N TRP A 103 -10.58 3.87 -12.29
CA TRP A 103 -11.21 5.20 -12.28
C TRP A 103 -11.33 5.81 -13.68
N THR A 104 -10.33 5.59 -14.54
CA THR A 104 -10.38 6.04 -15.94
C THR A 104 -11.47 5.34 -16.74
N ILE A 105 -11.66 4.03 -16.55
CA ILE A 105 -12.77 3.29 -17.19
C ILE A 105 -14.12 3.84 -16.74
N LYS A 106 -14.32 4.04 -15.43
CA LYS A 106 -15.58 4.61 -14.89
C LYS A 106 -15.87 6.02 -15.39
N LEU A 107 -14.84 6.83 -15.66
CA LEU A 107 -14.99 8.16 -16.25
C LEU A 107 -15.32 8.14 -17.74
N SER A 108 -14.90 7.08 -18.44
CA SER A 108 -15.04 6.96 -19.89
C SER A 108 -16.37 6.34 -20.29
N SER A 109 -16.84 5.36 -19.54
CA SER A 109 -18.09 4.65 -19.84
C SER A 109 -18.85 4.28 -18.57
N HIS A 110 -20.16 4.48 -18.66
CA HIS A 110 -21.13 4.22 -17.60
C HIS A 110 -21.98 2.98 -17.91
N GLU A 111 -21.60 2.22 -18.95
CA GLU A 111 -22.24 0.95 -19.29
C GLU A 111 -21.90 -0.14 -18.27
N PHE A 112 -22.83 -1.08 -18.09
CA PHE A 112 -22.68 -2.19 -17.14
C PHE A 112 -21.37 -2.95 -17.33
N GLY A 113 -21.04 -3.33 -18.58
CA GLY A 113 -19.80 -4.07 -18.88
C GLY A 113 -18.53 -3.29 -18.51
N ALA A 114 -18.53 -1.97 -18.72
CA ALA A 114 -17.40 -1.11 -18.35
C ALA A 114 -17.26 -1.00 -16.83
N LEU A 115 -18.37 -0.82 -16.10
CA LEU A 115 -18.35 -0.76 -14.65
C LEU A 115 -17.92 -2.10 -14.04
N VAL A 116 -18.42 -3.24 -14.53
CA VAL A 116 -17.98 -4.57 -14.08
C VAL A 116 -16.48 -4.75 -14.32
N THR A 117 -15.97 -4.37 -15.50
CA THR A 117 -14.53 -4.43 -15.81
C THR A 117 -13.71 -3.56 -14.86
N ALA A 118 -14.16 -2.34 -14.58
CA ALA A 118 -13.51 -1.47 -13.61
C ALA A 118 -13.52 -2.08 -12.19
N ARG A 119 -14.62 -2.73 -11.79
CA ARG A 119 -14.74 -3.43 -10.50
C ARG A 119 -13.83 -4.66 -10.44
N SER A 120 -13.67 -5.40 -11.52
CA SER A 120 -12.71 -6.49 -11.62
C SER A 120 -11.27 -5.99 -11.41
N LEU A 121 -10.89 -4.85 -12.00
CA LEU A 121 -9.58 -4.23 -11.75
C LEU A 121 -9.38 -3.83 -10.29
N VAL A 122 -10.43 -3.33 -9.62
CA VAL A 122 -10.39 -3.08 -8.17
C VAL A 122 -10.01 -4.37 -7.45
N GLY A 123 -10.69 -5.49 -7.73
CA GLY A 123 -10.44 -6.79 -7.10
C GLY A 123 -9.00 -7.25 -7.21
N VAL A 124 -8.38 -7.07 -8.37
CA VAL A 124 -6.95 -7.37 -8.56
C VAL A 124 -6.08 -6.45 -7.69
N GLY A 125 -6.40 -5.15 -7.63
CA GLY A 125 -5.75 -4.19 -6.74
C GLY A 125 -5.93 -4.51 -5.24
N ILE A 126 -7.09 -5.06 -4.83
CA ILE A 126 -7.35 -5.52 -3.45
C ILE A 126 -6.30 -6.57 -3.07
N ALA A 127 -6.15 -7.59 -3.90
CA ALA A 127 -5.21 -8.67 -3.66
C ALA A 127 -3.79 -8.15 -3.50
N GLY A 128 -3.34 -7.28 -4.42
CA GLY A 128 -2.02 -6.67 -4.34
C GLY A 128 -1.83 -5.82 -3.07
N CYS A 129 -2.82 -5.02 -2.68
CA CYS A 129 -2.73 -4.23 -1.44
C CYS A 129 -2.60 -5.10 -0.18
N TYR A 130 -3.37 -6.19 -0.07
CA TYR A 130 -3.33 -7.08 1.10
C TYR A 130 -2.13 -8.05 1.12
N VAL A 131 -1.52 -8.33 -0.03
CA VAL A 131 -0.28 -9.12 -0.08
C VAL A 131 0.94 -8.22 0.16
N VAL A 132 1.05 -7.13 -0.61
CA VAL A 132 2.29 -6.35 -0.70
C VAL A 132 2.44 -5.39 0.47
N THR A 133 1.36 -4.72 0.90
CA THR A 133 1.48 -3.67 1.94
C THR A 133 1.91 -4.20 3.30
N PRO A 134 1.29 -5.26 3.87
CA PRO A 134 1.75 -5.80 5.15
C PRO A 134 3.14 -6.43 5.04
N LEU A 135 3.45 -7.08 3.90
CA LEU A 135 4.78 -7.65 3.65
C LEU A 135 5.86 -6.56 3.64
N TYR A 136 5.66 -5.52 2.83
CA TYR A 136 6.58 -4.39 2.74
C TYR A 136 6.71 -3.66 4.07
N THR A 137 5.59 -3.47 4.78
CA THR A 137 5.59 -2.88 6.13
C THR A 137 6.42 -3.72 7.10
N ASN A 138 6.28 -5.04 7.11
CA ASN A 138 7.07 -5.93 7.97
C ASN A 138 8.57 -5.88 7.66
N GLU A 139 8.95 -5.77 6.39
CA GLU A 139 10.35 -5.76 5.95
C GLU A 139 11.08 -4.45 6.27
N ILE A 140 10.38 -3.31 6.30
CA ILE A 140 11.00 -2.00 6.57
C ILE A 140 10.86 -1.55 8.03
N SER A 141 9.94 -2.16 8.77
CA SER A 141 9.63 -1.76 10.14
C SER A 141 10.57 -2.38 11.17
N ASP A 142 10.90 -1.55 12.15
CA ASP A 142 11.55 -2.01 13.38
C ASP A 142 10.57 -2.92 14.15
N SER A 143 11.11 -3.97 14.79
CA SER A 143 10.36 -5.01 15.51
C SER A 143 9.40 -4.43 16.56
N THR A 144 9.80 -3.30 17.16
CA THR A 144 9.04 -2.60 18.21
C THR A 144 7.76 -1.89 17.73
N ILE A 145 7.68 -1.53 16.44
CA ILE A 145 6.56 -0.73 15.89
C ILE A 145 5.72 -1.47 14.85
N ARG A 146 6.02 -2.74 14.56
CA ARG A 146 5.32 -3.52 13.51
C ARG A 146 3.81 -3.58 13.76
N GLY A 147 3.40 -3.83 15.00
CA GLY A 147 2.00 -3.89 15.38
C GLY A 147 1.25 -2.58 15.12
N ALA A 148 1.85 -1.44 15.49
CA ALA A 148 1.24 -0.12 15.24
C ALA A 148 1.11 0.19 13.75
N LEU A 149 2.08 -0.20 12.93
CA LEU A 149 2.03 -0.02 11.47
C LEU A 149 1.00 -0.93 10.80
N GLY A 150 0.82 -2.15 11.31
CA GLY A 150 -0.27 -3.04 10.90
C GLY A 150 -1.65 -2.46 11.20
N THR A 151 -1.85 -1.85 12.37
CA THR A 151 -3.12 -1.15 12.67
C THR A 151 -3.32 0.06 11.76
N LEU A 152 -2.26 0.80 11.45
CA LEU A 152 -2.33 1.96 10.55
C LEU A 152 -2.74 1.59 9.12
N THR A 153 -2.40 0.38 8.67
CA THR A 153 -2.85 -0.20 7.38
C THR A 153 -4.38 -0.27 7.34
N VAL A 154 -5.00 -0.91 8.33
CA VAL A 154 -6.46 -1.05 8.41
C VAL A 154 -7.13 0.32 8.60
N LEU A 155 -6.56 1.17 9.46
CA LEU A 155 -7.07 2.52 9.67
C LEU A 155 -7.08 3.34 8.38
N SER A 156 -6.02 3.24 7.55
CA SER A 156 -5.93 3.97 6.28
C SER A 156 -7.00 3.54 5.28
N GLN A 157 -7.30 2.24 5.22
CA GLN A 157 -8.43 1.71 4.45
C GLN A 157 -9.75 2.29 4.95
N THR A 158 -10.00 2.26 6.26
CA THR A 158 -11.24 2.80 6.86
C THR A 158 -11.40 4.29 6.58
N ILE A 159 -10.32 5.07 6.67
CA ILE A 159 -10.30 6.49 6.30
C ILE A 159 -10.67 6.67 4.82
N GLY A 160 -10.08 5.88 3.93
CA GLY A 160 -10.40 5.91 2.50
C GLY A 160 -11.88 5.64 2.22
N ASN A 161 -12.48 4.69 2.95
CA ASN A 161 -13.89 4.35 2.85
C ASN A 161 -14.78 5.52 3.31
N LEU A 162 -14.48 6.08 4.49
CA LEU A 162 -15.20 7.22 5.05
C LEU A 162 -15.13 8.45 4.14
N LEU A 163 -13.94 8.72 3.57
CA LEU A 163 -13.75 9.83 2.63
C LEU A 163 -14.73 9.72 1.45
N LEU A 164 -14.92 8.52 0.91
CA LEU A 164 -15.81 8.35 -0.24
C LEU A 164 -17.29 8.37 0.11
N TYR A 165 -17.67 8.02 1.33
CA TYR A 165 -19.03 8.25 1.82
C TYR A 165 -19.34 9.74 1.90
N ILE A 166 -18.43 10.53 2.45
CA ILE A 166 -18.59 11.99 2.56
C ILE A 166 -18.60 12.62 1.17
N VAL A 167 -17.62 12.30 0.33
CA VAL A 167 -17.52 12.87 -1.02
C VAL A 167 -18.72 12.47 -1.88
N GLY A 168 -19.16 11.21 -1.80
CA GLY A 168 -20.31 10.74 -2.55
C GLY A 168 -21.64 11.34 -2.10
N GLY A 169 -21.76 11.76 -0.83
CA GLY A 169 -22.95 12.44 -0.32
C GLY A 169 -22.96 13.96 -0.60
N MET A 170 -21.80 14.59 -0.76
CA MET A 170 -21.69 16.04 -0.94
C MET A 170 -21.52 16.49 -2.39
N PHE A 171 -20.95 15.64 -3.26
CA PHE A 171 -20.57 16.00 -4.63
C PHE A 171 -21.32 15.18 -5.67
N SER A 172 -21.38 15.71 -6.90
CA SER A 172 -21.95 15.00 -8.04
C SER A 172 -21.19 13.71 -8.37
N TYR A 173 -21.85 12.78 -9.05
CA TYR A 173 -21.26 11.51 -9.51
C TYR A 173 -19.93 11.72 -10.24
N ARG A 174 -19.88 12.66 -11.20
CA ARG A 174 -18.68 12.91 -12.00
C ARG A 174 -17.56 13.59 -11.20
N SER A 175 -17.90 14.52 -10.30
CA SER A 175 -16.93 15.14 -9.38
C SER A 175 -16.30 14.10 -8.45
N CYS A 176 -17.09 13.16 -7.95
CA CYS A 176 -16.63 12.04 -7.11
C CYS A 176 -15.61 11.16 -7.86
N LEU A 177 -15.86 10.86 -9.13
CA LEU A 177 -14.91 10.10 -9.96
C LEU A 177 -13.58 10.85 -10.19
N TRP A 178 -13.63 12.15 -10.49
CA TRP A 178 -12.41 12.96 -10.65
C TRP A 178 -11.61 13.06 -9.36
N PHE A 179 -12.28 13.28 -8.23
CA PHE A 179 -11.64 13.24 -6.92
C PHE A 179 -10.96 11.88 -6.68
N SER A 180 -11.66 10.79 -6.95
CA SER A 180 -11.15 9.44 -6.75
C SER A 180 -9.98 9.10 -7.69
N LEU A 181 -9.95 9.65 -8.90
CA LEU A 181 -8.83 9.53 -9.84
C LEU A 181 -7.59 10.32 -9.36
N SER A 182 -7.78 11.45 -8.69
CA SER A 182 -6.67 12.27 -8.20
C SER A 182 -5.81 11.54 -7.16
N LEU A 183 -6.41 10.66 -6.35
CA LEU A 183 -5.71 9.90 -5.30
C LEU A 183 -4.62 8.96 -5.85
N PRO A 184 -4.87 8.02 -6.79
CA PRO A 184 -3.83 7.20 -7.38
C PRO A 184 -2.79 8.01 -8.17
N ILE A 185 -3.16 9.13 -8.80
CA ILE A 185 -2.19 10.02 -9.45
C ILE A 185 -1.21 10.60 -8.42
N ALA A 186 -1.74 11.14 -7.31
CA ALA A 186 -0.92 11.66 -6.23
C ALA A 186 -0.01 10.56 -5.64
N HIS A 187 -0.52 9.34 -5.51
CA HIS A 187 0.28 8.22 -5.05
C HIS A 187 1.42 7.88 -6.01
N MET A 188 1.17 7.82 -7.31
CA MET A 188 2.23 7.54 -8.30
C MET A 188 3.38 8.54 -8.19
N LEU A 189 3.08 9.83 -7.99
CA LEU A 189 4.08 10.87 -7.76
C LEU A 189 4.87 10.66 -6.46
N LEU A 190 4.18 10.31 -5.37
CA LEU A 190 4.81 10.07 -4.06
C LEU A 190 5.62 8.77 -4.03
N ALA A 191 5.18 7.74 -4.76
CA ALA A 191 5.74 6.40 -4.75
C ALA A 191 7.15 6.34 -5.35
N VAL A 192 7.54 7.32 -6.18
CA VAL A 192 8.92 7.44 -6.67
C VAL A 192 9.92 7.53 -5.52
N THR A 193 9.53 8.19 -4.42
CA THR A 193 10.37 8.40 -3.22
C THR A 193 10.41 7.22 -2.25
N ILE A 194 9.61 6.16 -2.50
CA ILE A 194 9.57 4.99 -1.63
C ILE A 194 10.79 4.10 -1.95
N PRO A 195 11.63 3.75 -0.96
CA PRO A 195 12.76 2.85 -1.18
C PRO A 195 12.27 1.42 -1.39
N GLU A 196 13.06 0.58 -2.06
CA GLU A 196 12.75 -0.85 -2.13
C GLU A 196 13.05 -1.54 -0.78
N SER A 197 12.46 -2.70 -0.52
CA SER A 197 12.72 -3.47 0.69
C SER A 197 14.20 -3.91 0.82
N PRO A 198 14.85 -3.70 1.99
CA PRO A 198 16.21 -4.20 2.24
C PRO A 198 16.35 -5.71 2.05
N ALA A 199 15.35 -6.48 2.52
CA ALA A 199 15.34 -7.94 2.39
C ALA A 199 15.31 -8.37 0.92
N TYR A 200 14.49 -7.70 0.11
CA TYR A 200 14.45 -7.95 -1.33
C TYR A 200 15.77 -7.60 -2.03
N LEU A 201 16.40 -6.47 -1.66
CA LEU A 201 17.68 -6.06 -2.22
C LEU A 201 18.80 -7.05 -1.90
N ILE A 202 18.82 -7.61 -0.69
CA ILE A 202 19.76 -8.66 -0.28
C ILE A 202 19.53 -9.95 -1.09
N ARG A 203 18.26 -10.37 -1.27
CA ARG A 203 17.91 -11.52 -2.12
C ARG A 203 18.35 -11.35 -3.58
N LYS A 204 18.40 -10.12 -4.08
CA LYS A 204 18.92 -9.78 -5.43
C LYS A 204 20.45 -9.56 -5.46
N GLY A 205 21.16 -9.74 -4.34
CA GLY A 205 22.61 -9.55 -4.25
C GLY A 205 23.06 -8.08 -4.17
N LYS A 206 22.14 -7.12 -4.05
CA LYS A 206 22.43 -5.68 -4.04
C LYS A 206 22.72 -5.15 -2.62
N LYS A 207 23.75 -5.68 -1.97
CA LYS A 207 24.05 -5.40 -0.55
C LYS A 207 24.34 -3.93 -0.25
N ALA A 208 25.04 -3.21 -1.12
CA ALA A 208 25.35 -1.80 -0.92
C ALA A 208 24.08 -0.92 -0.95
N GLU A 209 23.13 -1.23 -1.84
CA GLU A 209 21.84 -0.54 -1.91
C GLU A 209 20.98 -0.86 -0.69
N ALA A 210 20.98 -2.12 -0.24
CA ALA A 210 20.30 -2.51 1.00
C ALA A 210 20.84 -1.75 2.22
N ASN A 211 22.16 -1.58 2.36
CA ASN A 211 22.77 -0.82 3.46
C ASN A 211 22.28 0.63 3.49
N ARG A 212 22.25 1.29 2.33
CA ARG A 212 21.72 2.65 2.16
C ARG A 212 20.26 2.75 2.56
N VAL A 213 19.44 1.78 2.17
CA VAL A 213 18.01 1.79 2.53
C VAL A 213 17.84 1.58 4.04
N VAL A 214 18.57 0.64 4.66
CA VAL A 214 18.50 0.44 6.12
C VAL A 214 18.93 1.70 6.85
N ALA A 215 20.04 2.33 6.45
CA ALA A 215 20.50 3.60 7.00
C ALA A 215 19.42 4.70 6.87
N LEU A 216 18.78 4.82 5.70
CA LEU A 216 17.68 5.76 5.47
C LEU A 216 16.46 5.46 6.37
N LEU A 217 16.03 4.20 6.46
CA LEU A 217 14.87 3.77 7.25
C LEU A 217 15.09 3.97 8.75
N ARG A 218 16.30 3.67 9.25
CA ARG A 218 16.71 3.89 10.64
C ARG A 218 17.13 5.33 10.90
N CYS A 219 17.20 6.14 9.84
CA CYS A 219 17.63 7.52 9.87
C CYS A 219 19.01 7.70 10.53
N ARG A 220 19.93 6.80 10.20
CA ARG A 220 21.31 6.73 10.70
C ARG A 220 22.29 6.80 9.53
N ASP A 221 23.57 6.89 9.85
CA ASP A 221 24.64 6.81 8.87
C ASP A 221 24.84 5.36 8.40
N GLU A 222 25.36 5.19 7.18
CA GLU A 222 25.66 3.87 6.59
C GLU A 222 26.69 3.06 7.38
N TYR A 223 27.56 3.74 8.14
CA TYR A 223 28.62 3.12 8.94
C TYR A 223 28.25 2.97 10.43
N ASP A 224 27.01 3.28 10.82
CA ASP A 224 26.55 3.11 12.20
C ASP A 224 26.57 1.61 12.58
N PRO A 225 27.15 1.22 13.73
CA PRO A 225 27.20 -0.17 14.18
C PRO A 225 25.84 -0.87 14.22
N LEU A 226 24.75 -0.13 14.46
CA LEU A 226 23.40 -0.71 14.45
C LEU A 226 22.92 -1.08 13.05
N VAL A 227 23.27 -0.26 12.04
CA VAL A 227 22.93 -0.52 10.63
C VAL A 227 23.71 -1.75 10.13
N LEU A 228 25.00 -1.82 10.44
CA LEU A 228 25.84 -2.97 10.07
C LEU A 228 25.34 -4.28 10.71
N ARG A 229 24.97 -4.26 11.99
CA ARG A 229 24.38 -5.42 12.68
C ARG A 229 23.06 -5.86 12.04
N GLU A 230 22.20 -4.91 11.68
CA GLU A 230 20.93 -5.23 11.02
C GLU A 230 21.15 -5.84 9.63
N MET A 231 22.11 -5.32 8.88
CA MET A 231 22.54 -5.89 7.60
C MET A 231 23.10 -7.31 7.73
N ASP A 232 23.89 -7.59 8.77
CA ASP A 232 24.40 -8.93 9.04
C ASP A 232 23.27 -9.91 9.38
N ASN A 233 22.32 -9.50 10.22
CA ASN A 233 21.15 -10.30 10.55
C ASN A 233 20.33 -10.66 9.31
N LEU A 234 20.02 -9.68 8.45
CA LEU A 234 19.28 -9.92 7.21
C LEU A 234 20.05 -10.87 6.25
N ASN A 235 21.38 -10.76 6.17
CA ASN A 235 22.19 -11.69 5.40
C ASN A 235 22.12 -13.12 5.96
N GLN A 236 22.16 -13.28 7.29
CA GLN A 236 22.04 -14.60 7.93
C GLN A 236 20.67 -15.23 7.72
N GLU A 237 19.59 -14.45 7.86
CA GLU A 237 18.22 -14.88 7.57
C GLU A 237 18.11 -15.40 6.13
N GLN A 238 18.64 -14.65 5.16
CA GLN A 238 18.64 -15.06 3.74
C GLN A 238 19.41 -16.37 3.50
N ILE A 239 20.57 -16.55 4.14
CA ILE A 239 21.36 -17.78 4.02
C ILE A 239 20.58 -18.97 4.60
N GLN A 240 19.90 -18.78 5.72
CA GLN A 240 19.12 -19.82 6.37
C GLN A 240 17.89 -20.20 5.54
N GLU A 241 17.21 -19.23 4.92
CA GLU A 241 16.13 -19.49 3.99
C GLU A 241 16.61 -20.29 2.78
N ASN A 242 17.70 -19.87 2.12
CA ASN A 242 18.27 -20.58 0.97
C ASN A 242 18.61 -22.04 1.30
N LYS A 243 19.15 -22.31 2.49
CA LYS A 243 19.41 -23.69 2.97
C LYS A 243 18.13 -24.51 3.13
N LYS A 244 17.07 -23.92 3.69
CA LYS A 244 15.76 -24.59 3.84
C LYS A 244 15.14 -24.94 2.49
N PHE A 245 15.26 -24.06 1.49
CA PHE A 245 14.80 -24.35 0.13
C PHE A 245 15.61 -25.49 -0.51
N ALA A 246 16.94 -25.44 -0.45
CA ALA A 246 17.79 -26.50 -1.00
C ALA A 246 17.50 -27.89 -0.40
N LEU A 247 17.16 -27.96 0.90
CA LEU A 247 16.78 -29.23 1.54
C LEU A 247 15.40 -29.76 1.10
N LYS A 248 14.49 -28.88 0.68
CA LYS A 248 13.18 -29.30 0.15
C LYS A 248 13.29 -29.89 -1.26
N ASP A 249 14.26 -29.45 -2.05
CA ASP A 249 14.47 -29.93 -3.42
C ASP A 249 15.16 -31.30 -3.48
N ILE A 250 15.70 -31.79 -2.36
CA ILE A 250 16.39 -33.10 -2.25
C ILE A 250 15.42 -34.23 -1.81
N ARG A 251 14.20 -33.92 -1.38
CA ARG A 251 13.20 -34.89 -0.89
C ARG A 251 12.04 -35.06 -1.85
#